data_AF-A0A2T8WX12-F1
#
_entry.id   AF-A0A2T8WX12-F1
#
_cell.length_a   1.000
_cell.length_b   1.000
_cell.length_c   1.000
_cell.angle_alpha   90.00
_cell.angle_beta   90.00
_cell.angle_gamma   90.00
#
_symmetry.space_group_name_H-M   'P 1'
#
loop_
_entity.id
_entity.type
_entity.pdbx_description
1 polymer ?
#
loop_
_entity_poly.entity_id
_entity_poly.type
_entity_poly.pdbx_seq_one_letter_code
_entity_poly.pdbx_strand_id
1 'polypeptide(L)' 'MEGEILISLRLWQIFFIILPAGVITGYFARRLELSTFYQTLLTAFVSILIMFIFSFLNKRNYCD' A
#
# COMPACT_ATOMS: atom_id res chain seq x y z
N MET A 1 -1.03 12.73 -24.59
CA MET A 1 0.30 12.44 -24.03
C MET A 1 0.39 12.76 -22.54
N GLU A 2 -0.04 13.93 -22.06
CA GLU A 2 0.02 14.25 -20.61
C GLU A 2 -0.92 13.39 -19.73
N GLY A 3 -2.11 13.04 -20.23
CA GLY A 3 -3.08 12.20 -19.50
C GLY A 3 -2.63 10.75 -19.28
N GLU A 4 -1.91 10.16 -20.23
CA GLU A 4 -1.38 8.79 -20.09
C GLU A 4 -0.28 8.71 -19.04
N ILE A 5 0.57 9.75 -18.97
CA ILE A 5 1.62 9.86 -17.95
C ILE A 5 0.98 9.95 -16.55
N LEU A 6 -0.09 10.74 -16.39
CA LEU A 6 -0.78 10.90 -15.12
C LEU A 6 -1.47 9.60 -14.64
N ILE A 7 -2.08 8.85 -15.55
CA ILE A 7 -2.71 7.55 -15.26
C ILE A 7 -1.64 6.53 -14.87
N SER A 8 -0.54 6.47 -15.61
CA SER A 8 0.58 5.58 -15.34
C SER A 8 1.21 5.88 -13.98
N LEU A 9 1.37 7.15 -13.61
CA LEU A 9 1.88 7.57 -12.30
C LEU A 9 0.98 7.07 -11.15
N ARG A 10 -0.34 7.22 -11.29
CA ARG A 10 -1.31 6.76 -10.28
C ARG A 10 -1.32 5.24 -10.15
N LEU A 11 -1.22 4.50 -11.25
CA LEU A 11 -1.11 3.05 -11.25
C LEU A 11 0.16 2.58 -10.53
N TRP A 12 1.29 3.22 -10.82
CA TRP A 12 2.55 2.94 -10.13
C TRP A 12 2.46 3.21 -8.63
N GLN A 13 1.83 4.30 -8.20
CA GLN A 13 1.59 4.57 -6.77
C GLN A 13 0.76 3.48 -6.09
N ILE A 14 -0.31 3.01 -6.75
CA ILE A 14 -1.13 1.90 -6.23
C ILE A 14 -0.28 0.63 -6.12
N PHE A 15 0.51 0.32 -7.14
CA PHE A 15 1.38 -0.86 -7.17
C PHE A 15 2.44 -0.81 -6.05
N PHE A 16 3.04 0.35 -5.81
CA PHE A 16 3.99 0.57 -4.73
C PHE A 16 3.38 0.46 -3.33
N ILE A 17 2.06 0.53 -3.17
CA ILE A 17 1.40 0.34 -1.87
C ILE A 17 0.98 -1.11 -1.69
N ILE A 18 0.33 -1.70 -2.70
CA ILE A 18 -0.22 -3.06 -2.62
C ILE A 18 0.89 -4.11 -2.52
N LEU A 19 1.98 -3.94 -3.27
CA LEU A 19 3.06 -4.92 -3.33
C LEU A 19 3.79 -5.12 -1.98
N PRO A 20 4.28 -4.07 -1.30
CA PRO A 20 4.86 -4.24 0.03
C PRO A 20 3.84 -4.69 1.08
N ALA A 21 2.58 -4.22 1.00
CA ALA A 21 1.52 -4.71 1.89
C ALA A 21 1.30 -6.23 1.73
N GLY A 22 1.27 -6.72 0.48
CA GLY A 22 1.17 -8.14 0.16
C GLY A 22 2.37 -8.95 0.67
N VAL A 23 3.60 -8.44 0.52
CA VAL A 23 4.82 -9.10 1.02
C VAL A 23 4.81 -9.22 2.55
N ILE A 24 4.50 -8.13 3.26
CA ILE A 24 4.41 -8.11 4.72
C ILE A 24 3.35 -9.11 5.19
N THR A 25 2.16 -9.05 4.58
CA THR A 25 1.04 -9.90 5.00
C THR A 25 1.29 -11.37 4.67
N GLY A 26 1.90 -11.67 3.52
CA GLY A 26 2.32 -13.02 3.16
C GLY A 26 3.37 -13.61 4.10
N TYR A 27 4.31 -12.79 4.58
CA TYR A 27 5.28 -13.20 5.60
C TYR A 27 4.61 -13.57 6.92
N PHE A 28 3.68 -12.74 7.41
CA PHE A 28 2.96 -12.99 8.66
C PHE A 28 2.00 -14.19 8.55
N ALA A 29 1.30 -14.33 7.42
CA ALA A 29 0.40 -15.46 7.18
C ALA A 29 1.12 -16.80 7.29
N ARG A 30 2.33 -16.89 6.74
CA ARG A 30 3.15 -18.11 6.77
C ARG A 30 3.74 -18.43 8.14
N ARG A 31 3.88 -17.42 9.01
CA ARG A 31 4.41 -17.56 10.38
C ARG A 31 3.34 -17.90 11.42
N LEU A 32 2.11 -17.45 11.19
CA LEU A 32 1.03 -17.50 12.19
C LEU A 32 -0.12 -18.44 11.80
N GLU A 33 -0.02 -19.14 10.67
CA GLU A 33 -1.11 -19.97 10.11
C GLU A 33 -2.45 -19.23 10.08
N LEU A 34 -2.38 -17.93 9.76
CA LEU A 34 -3.56 -17.06 9.72
C LEU A 34 -4.51 -17.59 8.65
N SER A 35 -5.76 -17.80 9.02
CA SER A 35 -6.83 -18.07 8.06
C SER A 35 -6.89 -16.96 7.01
N THR A 36 -7.24 -17.32 5.78
CA THR A 36 -7.32 -16.41 4.63
C THR A 36 -8.10 -15.14 4.96
N PHE A 37 -9.15 -15.24 5.79
CA PHE A 37 -9.91 -14.09 6.28
C PHE A 37 -9.04 -13.06 7.00
N TYR A 38 -8.22 -13.49 7.97
CA TYR A 38 -7.34 -12.60 8.72
C TYR A 38 -6.19 -12.07 7.86
N GLN A 39 -5.70 -12.85 6.89
CA GLN A 39 -4.70 -12.39 5.94
C GLN A 39 -5.25 -11.23 5.08
N THR A 40 -6.47 -11.34 4.56
CA THR A 40 -7.10 -10.26 3.79
C THR A 40 -7.32 -9.01 4.66
N LEU A 41 -7.79 -9.21 5.90
CA LEU A 41 -8.04 -8.12 6.84
C LEU A 41 -6.75 -7.38 7.23
N LEU A 42 -5.67 -8.12 7.49
CA LEU A 42 -4.35 -7.57 7.77
C LEU A 42 -3.79 -6.83 6.55
N THR A 43 -3.95 -7.38 5.34
CA THR A 43 -3.48 -6.73 4.10
C THR A 43 -4.19 -5.40 3.89
N ALA A 44 -5.51 -5.35 4.09
CA ALA A 44 -6.29 -4.12 3.98
C ALA A 44 -5.85 -3.08 5.01
N PHE A 45 -5.65 -3.50 6.27
CA PHE A 45 -5.19 -2.62 7.33
C PHE A 45 -3.81 -2.01 7.04
N VAL A 46 -2.85 -2.85 6.64
CA VAL A 46 -1.49 -2.42 6.25
C VAL A 46 -1.53 -1.47 5.06
N SER A 47 -2.36 -1.75 4.05
CA SER A 47 -2.50 -0.90 2.87
C SER A 47 -3.03 0.49 3.21
N ILE A 48 -4.07 0.57 4.08
CA ILE A 48 -4.61 1.84 4.57
C ILE A 48 -3.55 2.61 5.37
N LEU A 49 -2.81 1.93 6.23
CA LEU A 49 -1.76 2.55 7.04
C LEU A 49 -0.63 3.13 6.18
N ILE A 50 -0.17 2.39 5.17
CA ILE A 50 0.84 2.86 4.21
C ILE A 50 0.32 4.08 3.44
N MET A 51 -0.92 4.04 2.97
CA MET A 51 -1.54 5.16 2.26
C MET A 51 -1.65 6.40 3.15
N PHE A 52 -1.98 6.23 4.44
CA PHE A 52 -2.04 7.32 5.40
C PHE A 52 -0.66 7.93 5.67
N ILE A 53 0.37 7.09 5.85
CA ILE A 53 1.76 7.53 6.03
C ILE A 53 2.23 8.28 4.78
N PHE A 54 1.99 7.76 3.58
CA PHE A 54 2.34 8.43 2.33
C PHE A 54 1.64 9.78 2.19
N SER A 55 0.35 9.85 2.51
CA SER A 55 -0.40 11.10 2.48
C SER A 55 0.16 12.13 3.48
N PHE A 56 0.56 11.67 4.68
CA PHE A 56 1.14 12.52 5.71
C PHE A 56 2.56 13.00 5.37
N LEU A 57 3.40 12.13 4.79
CA LEU A 57 4.73 12.48 4.31
C LEU A 57 4.67 13.42 3.10
N ASN A 58 3.78 13.14 2.15
CA ASN A 58 3.57 14.00 0.99
C ASN A 58 3.07 15.38 1.42
N LYS A 59 2.13 15.47 2.38
CA LYS A 59 1.65 16.74 2.91
C LYS A 59 2.75 17.58 3.59
N ARG A 60 3.74 16.95 4.25
CA ARG A 60 4.89 17.68 4.82
C ARG A 60 5.81 18.25 3.75
N ASN A 61 6.10 17.50 2.68
CA ASN A 61 6.93 17.98 1.58
C ASN A 61 6.34 19.15 0.76
N TYR A 62 5.05 19.44 0.88
CA TYR A 62 4.41 20.61 0.24
C TYR A 62 4.33 21.84 1.17
N CYS A 63 4.74 21.73 2.44
CA CYS A 63 4.74 22.82 3.42
C CYS A 63 6.15 23.33 3.78
N ASP A 64 7.20 22.78 3.17
CA ASP A 64 8.57 23.32 3.14
C ASP A 64 8.85 23.91 1.75
#